data_AF-A0AAN7UUC8-F1
#
_entry.id   AF-A0AAN7UUC8-F1
#
_cell.length_a   1.000
_cell.length_b   1.000
_cell.length_c   1.000
_cell.angle_alpha   90.00
_cell.angle_beta   90.00
_cell.angle_gamma   90.00
#
_symmetry.space_group_name_H-M   'P 1'
#
loop_
_entity.id
_entity.type
_entity.pdbx_description
1 polymer ?
#
loop_
_entity_poly.entity_id
_entity_poly.type
_entity_poly.pdbx_seq_one_letter_code
_entity_poly.pdbx_strand_id
1 'polypeptide(L)'
;MAPLVDNAQIKSAELLSPLPLHFHAYVWPFAIIWPVFARYYYTPELYDRYISASEWTFVWCGTIITLQSLVWLSTNWSVDLKATFTATKAKKLEDAQLIKIVPIANAGSAEICTISRDKVPSAPPSPSISPPSFLDIVSSACISSPLLPRRRYTFIDHSRLTSSLRLRQ
;
A
#
# COMPACT_ATOMS: atom_id res chain seq x y z
N MET A 1 0.23 -2.48 -21.95
CA MET A 1 0.53 -3.03 -20.61
C MET A 1 -0.80 -3.11 -19.88
N ALA A 2 -1.24 -4.31 -19.46
CA ALA A 2 -2.55 -4.46 -18.81
C ALA A 2 -2.61 -3.60 -17.53
N PRO A 3 -3.75 -2.97 -17.20
CA PRO A 3 -3.87 -2.21 -15.97
C PRO A 3 -3.67 -3.15 -14.78
N LEU A 4 -2.85 -2.73 -13.82
CA LEU A 4 -2.63 -3.53 -12.60
C LEU A 4 -3.85 -3.48 -11.66
N VAL A 5 -4.66 -2.42 -11.78
CA VAL A 5 -5.92 -2.23 -11.06
C VAL A 5 -6.94 -1.67 -12.05
N ASP A 6 -8.00 -2.44 -12.31
CA ASP A 6 -9.10 -2.02 -13.18
C ASP A 6 -10.12 -1.21 -12.37
N ASN A 7 -9.95 0.11 -12.35
CA ASN A 7 -10.93 1.05 -11.80
C ASN A 7 -10.89 2.38 -12.55
N ALA A 8 -12.05 2.89 -12.97
CA ALA A 8 -12.18 4.14 -13.72
C ALA A 8 -11.66 5.38 -12.97
N GLN A 9 -11.55 5.33 -11.64
CA GLN A 9 -11.03 6.42 -10.81
C GLN A 9 -9.49 6.41 -10.69
N ILE A 10 -8.83 5.33 -11.11
CA ILE A 10 -7.38 5.15 -10.98
C ILE A 10 -6.73 5.40 -12.34
N LYS A 11 -5.85 6.39 -12.41
CA LYS A 11 -5.09 6.72 -13.63
C LYS A 11 -3.94 5.73 -13.84
N SER A 12 -3.20 5.46 -12.77
CA SER A 12 -2.05 4.56 -12.81
C SER A 12 -1.75 3.98 -11.43
N ALA A 13 -1.32 2.72 -11.41
CA ALA A 13 -0.81 2.05 -10.23
C ALA A 13 0.64 1.61 -10.49
N GLU A 14 1.53 1.87 -9.53
CA GLU A 14 2.94 1.46 -9.59
C GLU A 14 3.28 0.55 -8.41
N LEU A 15 3.97 -0.56 -8.69
CA LEU A 15 4.47 -1.49 -7.68
C LEU A 15 5.82 -1.00 -7.15
N LEU A 16 5.93 -0.92 -5.83
CA LEU A 16 7.10 -0.39 -5.14
C LEU A 16 7.66 -1.42 -4.15
N SER A 17 8.98 -1.54 -4.15
CA SER A 17 9.73 -2.27 -3.13
C SER A 17 10.42 -1.26 -2.21
N PRO A 18 10.16 -1.29 -0.88
CA PRO A 18 10.72 -0.32 0.06
C PRO A 18 12.23 -0.49 0.16
N LEU A 19 12.94 0.64 0.14
CA LEU A 19 14.38 0.68 0.36
C LEU A 19 14.66 0.84 1.87
N PRO A 20 15.72 0.24 2.41
CA PRO A 20 16.07 0.42 3.82
C PRO A 20 16.31 1.90 4.15
N LEU A 21 15.97 2.32 5.38
CA LEU A 21 16.07 3.72 5.82
C LEU A 21 17.46 4.33 5.59
N HIS A 22 18.52 3.52 5.72
CA HIS A 22 19.91 3.96 5.52
C HIS A 22 20.23 4.36 4.08
N PHE A 23 19.51 3.79 3.11
CA PHE A 23 19.68 4.08 1.69
C PHE A 23 18.71 5.13 1.16
N HIS A 24 17.90 5.73 2.03
CA HIS A 24 17.10 6.87 1.62
C HIS A 24 17.99 8.00 1.09
N ALA A 25 17.65 8.51 -0.08
CA ALA A 25 18.50 9.49 -0.75
C ALA A 25 18.60 10.84 0.00
N TYR A 26 17.78 11.06 1.04
CA TYR A 26 17.92 12.23 1.92
C TYR A 26 18.89 12.01 3.09
N VAL A 27 19.38 10.78 3.32
CA VAL A 27 20.36 10.47 4.37
C VAL A 27 21.77 10.42 3.78
N TRP A 28 21.92 9.76 2.63
CA TRP A 28 23.21 9.50 2.00
C TRP A 28 24.06 10.75 1.66
N PRO A 29 23.53 11.81 1.02
CA PRO A 29 24.34 12.98 0.70
C PRO A 29 24.79 13.74 1.95
N PHE A 30 23.96 13.79 2.99
CA PHE A 30 24.32 14.45 4.24
C PHE A 30 25.29 13.60 5.08
N ALA A 31 25.20 12.28 5.01
CA ALA A 31 26.18 11.37 5.60
C ALA A 31 27.60 11.57 5.01
N ILE A 32 27.71 12.07 3.77
CA ILE A 32 28.99 12.44 3.15
C ILE A 32 29.37 13.89 3.47
N ILE A 33 28.41 14.81 3.51
CA ILE A 33 28.67 16.22 3.77
C ILE A 33 29.27 16.46 5.16
N TRP A 34 28.83 15.70 6.17
CA TRP A 34 29.32 15.80 7.55
C TRP A 34 30.80 15.44 7.71
N PRO A 35 31.32 14.29 7.24
CA PRO A 35 32.74 13.97 7.33
C PRO A 35 33.60 14.91 6.46
N VAL A 36 33.08 15.39 5.33
CA VAL A 36 33.76 16.42 4.54
C VAL A 36 33.90 17.69 5.37
N PHE A 37 32.81 18.21 5.95
CA PHE A 37 32.84 19.37 6.84
C PHE A 37 33.78 19.14 8.03
N ALA A 38 33.75 17.96 8.65
CA ALA A 38 34.62 17.60 9.77
C ALA A 38 36.11 17.67 9.37
N ARG A 39 36.47 17.26 8.14
CA ARG A 39 37.84 17.36 7.62
C ARG A 39 38.31 18.81 7.48
N TYR A 40 37.44 19.73 7.07
CA TYR A 40 37.75 21.16 7.02
C TYR A 40 37.82 21.77 8.43
N TYR A 41 36.97 21.31 9.35
CA TYR A 41 36.91 21.82 10.72
C TYR A 41 38.12 21.40 11.57
N TYR A 42 38.53 20.12 11.53
CA TYR A 42 39.62 19.61 12.37
C TYR A 42 41.03 19.93 11.87
N THR A 43 41.17 20.43 10.64
CA THR A 43 42.49 20.73 10.08
C THR A 43 42.73 22.23 10.10
N PRO A 44 43.69 22.72 10.91
CA PRO A 44 43.86 24.15 11.18
C PRO A 44 44.17 24.95 9.92
N GLU A 45 44.98 24.40 9.01
CA GLU A 45 45.34 25.04 7.73
C GLU A 45 44.14 25.33 6.83
N LEU A 46 43.13 24.45 6.84
CA LEU A 46 41.92 24.65 6.04
C LEU A 46 40.87 25.46 6.81
N TYR A 47 40.80 25.29 8.13
CA TYR A 47 39.94 26.09 8.97
C TYR A 47 40.26 27.58 8.81
N ASP A 48 41.54 27.96 8.92
CA ASP A 48 41.98 29.35 8.78
C ASP A 48 41.78 29.91 7.36
N ARG A 49 41.80 29.05 6.33
CA ARG A 49 41.60 29.46 4.94
C ARG A 49 40.14 29.63 4.54
N TYR A 50 39.24 28.77 5.03
CA TYR A 50 37.86 28.68 4.53
C TYR A 50 36.78 29.10 5.54
N ILE A 51 37.06 28.99 6.84
CA ILE A 51 36.07 29.27 7.90
C ILE A 51 36.48 30.51 8.69
N SER A 52 37.75 30.57 9.12
CA SER A 52 38.46 31.68 9.81
C SER A 52 37.82 32.23 11.10
N ALA A 53 36.51 32.08 11.32
CA ALA A 53 35.77 32.56 12.47
C ALA A 53 34.65 31.59 12.89
N SER A 54 34.34 31.58 14.19
CA SER A 54 33.30 30.72 14.77
C SER A 54 31.90 31.01 14.25
N GLU A 55 31.63 32.25 13.84
CA GLU A 55 30.35 32.68 13.26
C GLU A 55 30.06 31.97 11.94
N TRP A 56 31.09 31.78 11.10
CA TRP A 56 30.95 31.06 9.83
C TRP A 56 30.69 29.58 10.05
N THR A 57 31.28 28.96 11.08
CA THR A 57 30.96 27.58 11.48
C THR A 57 29.46 27.43 11.80
N PHE A 58 28.87 28.41 12.48
CA PHE A 58 27.43 28.40 12.78
C PHE A 58 26.60 28.49 11.49
N VAL A 59 26.97 29.38 10.57
CA VAL A 59 26.29 29.50 9.26
C VAL A 59 26.38 28.19 8.47
N TRP A 60 27.54 27.55 8.41
CA TRP A 60 27.73 26.25 7.75
C TRP A 60 26.87 25.15 8.38
N CYS A 61 26.94 24.97 9.70
CA CYS A 61 26.14 23.98 10.41
C CYS A 61 24.64 24.23 10.25
N GLY A 62 24.20 25.48 10.39
CA GLY A 62 22.81 25.88 10.20
C GLY A 62 22.33 25.57 8.78
N THR A 63 23.12 25.93 7.76
CA THR A 63 22.78 25.66 6.36
C THR A 63 22.61 24.17 6.09
N ILE A 64 23.53 23.32 6.59
CA ILE A 64 23.44 21.86 6.44
C ILE A 64 22.16 21.32 7.08
N ILE A 65 21.85 21.74 8.33
CA ILE A 65 20.66 21.27 9.06
C ILE A 65 19.37 21.78 8.41
N THR A 66 19.35 23.02 7.93
CA THR A 66 18.20 23.61 7.22
C THR A 66 17.95 22.87 5.91
N LEU A 67 19.00 22.59 5.12
CA LEU A 67 18.86 21.79 3.88
C LEU A 67 18.38 20.37 4.18
N GLN A 68 18.90 19.73 5.24
CA GLN A 68 18.44 18.41 5.67
C GLN A 68 16.95 18.41 6.00
N SER A 69 16.49 19.44 6.72
CA SER A 69 15.08 19.61 7.11
C SER A 69 14.20 19.92 5.91
N LEU A 70 14.68 20.73 4.97
CA LEU A 70 13.98 21.07 3.74
C LEU A 70 13.76 19.84 2.85
N VAL A 71 14.80 19.02 2.66
CA VAL A 71 14.69 17.77 1.91
C VAL A 71 13.68 16.84 2.59
N TRP A 72 13.78 16.67 3.91
CA TRP A 72 12.83 15.85 4.66
C TRP A 72 11.38 16.34 4.49
N LEU A 73 11.14 17.65 4.57
CA LEU A 73 9.81 18.22 4.40
C LEU A 73 9.29 18.04 2.97
N SER A 74 10.14 18.23 1.96
CA SER A 74 9.77 18.07 0.54
C SER A 74 9.25 16.66 0.23
N THR A 75 9.79 15.64 0.90
CA THR A 75 9.32 14.25 0.73
C THR A 75 7.95 14.00 1.35
N ASN A 76 7.48 14.82 2.30
CA ASN A 76 6.17 14.67 2.91
C ASN A 76 5.05 15.40 2.15
N TRP A 77 5.41 16.39 1.32
CA TRP A 77 4.44 17.18 0.54
C TRP A 77 4.04 16.53 -0.78
N SER A 78 4.93 15.72 -1.37
CA SER A 78 4.66 15.04 -2.63
C SER A 78 4.88 13.54 -2.50
N VAL A 79 3.82 12.79 -2.80
CA VAL A 79 3.83 11.32 -2.78
C VAL A 79 4.71 10.76 -3.89
N ASP A 80 4.87 11.47 -5.00
CA ASP A 80 5.79 11.07 -6.08
C ASP A 80 7.26 11.22 -5.68
N LEU A 81 7.60 12.31 -4.99
CA LEU A 81 8.95 12.48 -4.42
C LEU A 81 9.22 11.43 -3.36
N LYS A 82 8.27 11.21 -2.44
CA LYS A 82 8.36 10.15 -1.43
C LYS A 82 8.62 8.79 -2.04
N ALA A 83 7.84 8.41 -3.07
CA ALA A 83 7.98 7.14 -3.74
C ALA A 83 9.35 6.97 -4.40
N THR A 84 9.89 8.04 -5.00
CA THR A 84 11.21 8.03 -5.66
C THR A 84 12.36 7.92 -4.66
N PHE A 85 12.23 8.55 -3.50
CA PHE A 85 13.28 8.60 -2.48
C PHE A 85 13.28 7.42 -1.50
N THR A 86 12.13 6.79 -1.29
CA THR A 86 11.93 5.71 -0.30
C THR A 86 11.80 4.34 -0.94
N ALA A 87 11.48 4.23 -2.23
CA ALA A 87 11.21 2.95 -2.86
C ALA A 87 11.79 2.83 -4.27
N THR A 88 12.00 1.58 -4.70
CA THR A 88 12.39 1.25 -6.07
C THR A 88 11.22 0.61 -6.80
N LYS A 89 11.13 0.82 -8.12
CA LYS A 89 10.05 0.24 -8.93
C LYS A 89 10.23 -1.27 -9.06
N ALA A 90 9.27 -2.03 -8.57
CA ALA A 90 9.25 -3.49 -8.67
C ALA A 90 8.64 -3.91 -10.02
N LYS A 91 9.30 -4.82 -10.74
CA LYS A 91 8.79 -5.37 -12.02
C LYS A 91 7.79 -6.50 -11.83
N LYS A 92 7.81 -7.16 -10.67
CA LYS A 92 6.97 -8.31 -10.36
C LYS A 92 6.09 -8.02 -9.15
N LEU A 93 4.90 -8.63 -9.14
CA LEU A 93 3.95 -8.53 -8.03
C LEU A 93 4.44 -9.30 -6.79
N GLU A 94 5.29 -10.32 -6.94
CA GLU A 94 5.84 -11.10 -5.82
C GLU A 94 6.79 -10.28 -4.94
N ASP A 95 7.60 -9.40 -5.53
CA ASP A 95 8.64 -8.62 -4.83
C ASP A 95 8.13 -7.29 -4.25
N ALA A 96 6.92 -6.87 -4.63
CA ALA A 96 6.37 -5.58 -4.23
C ALA A 96 5.73 -5.64 -2.84
N GLN A 97 6.11 -4.74 -1.94
CA GLN A 97 5.47 -4.65 -0.61
C GLN A 97 4.51 -3.46 -0.52
N LEU A 98 4.70 -2.47 -1.39
CA LEU A 98 3.95 -1.23 -1.43
C LEU A 98 3.36 -1.04 -2.83
N ILE A 99 2.19 -0.42 -2.91
CA ILE A 99 1.55 0.01 -4.15
C ILE A 99 1.30 1.50 -4.08
N LYS A 100 1.77 2.25 -5.08
CA LYS A 100 1.43 3.67 -5.26
C LYS A 100 0.24 3.76 -6.19
N ILE A 101 -0.83 4.41 -5.74
CA ILE A 101 -2.04 4.66 -6.52
C ILE A 101 -2.09 6.13 -6.86
N VAL A 102 -2.19 6.44 -8.16
CA VAL A 102 -2.36 7.81 -8.66
C VAL A 102 -3.78 7.93 -9.23
N PRO A 103 -4.68 8.70 -8.57
CA PRO A 103 -6.03 8.88 -9.05
C PRO A 103 -6.09 9.78 -10.30
N ILE A 104 -7.23 9.77 -10.98
CA ILE A 104 -7.54 10.76 -12.02
C ILE A 104 -7.70 12.16 -11.40
N ALA A 105 -7.59 13.21 -12.22
CA ALA A 105 -7.83 14.58 -11.75
C ALA A 105 -9.23 14.69 -11.10
N ASN A 106 -9.30 15.33 -9.93
CA ASN A 106 -10.51 15.50 -9.10
C ASN A 106 -10.99 14.26 -8.32
N ALA A 107 -10.26 13.14 -8.33
CA ALA A 107 -10.59 11.95 -7.54
C ALA A 107 -9.75 11.81 -6.25
N GLY A 108 -9.05 12.88 -5.83
CA GLY A 108 -8.25 12.93 -4.61
C GLY A 108 -6.74 13.04 -4.86
N SER A 109 -5.96 12.71 -3.83
CA SER A 109 -4.49 12.74 -3.85
C SER A 109 -3.90 11.35 -4.05
N ALA A 110 -2.69 11.27 -4.60
CA ALA A 110 -1.96 10.01 -4.68
C ALA A 110 -1.63 9.47 -3.28
N GLU A 111 -1.62 8.16 -3.11
CA GLU A 111 -1.34 7.50 -1.83
C GLU A 111 -0.49 6.23 -2.04
N ILE A 112 0.30 5.88 -1.03
CA ILE A 112 1.09 4.64 -0.98
C ILE A 112 0.45 3.71 0.05
N CYS A 113 -0.03 2.56 -0.41
CA CYS A 113 -0.68 1.56 0.44
C CYS A 113 0.20 0.31 0.56
N THR A 114 0.09 -0.41 1.67
CA THR A 114 0.77 -1.70 1.88
C THR A 114 -0.04 -2.83 1.26
N ILE A 115 0.65 -3.80 0.64
CA ILE A 115 0.00 -4.96 0.00
C ILE A 115 -0.13 -6.10 1.03
N SER A 116 -1.35 -6.45 1.41
CA SER A 116 -1.64 -7.66 2.20
C SER A 116 -1.76 -8.89 1.29
N ARG A 117 -1.16 -10.01 1.67
CA ARG A 117 -1.22 -11.27 0.92
C ARG A 117 -1.90 -12.34 1.75
N ASP A 118 -3.13 -12.66 1.37
CA ASP A 118 -3.84 -13.81 1.94
C ASP A 118 -3.59 -15.05 1.09
N LYS A 119 -2.99 -16.07 1.68
CA LYS A 119 -2.86 -17.37 1.04
C LYS A 119 -4.22 -18.05 1.12
N VAL A 120 -5.00 -17.99 0.04
CA VAL A 120 -6.21 -18.81 -0.07
C VAL A 120 -5.75 -20.27 0.04
N PRO A 121 -6.15 -21.03 1.08
CA PRO A 121 -5.92 -22.46 1.09
C PRO A 121 -6.64 -22.99 -0.14
N SER A 122 -5.87 -23.57 -1.07
CA SER A 122 -6.38 -24.22 -2.27
C SER A 122 -7.65 -24.96 -1.88
N ALA A 123 -8.78 -24.53 -2.44
CA ALA A 123 -10.08 -25.10 -2.11
C ALA A 123 -9.96 -26.63 -2.07
N PRO A 124 -10.52 -27.32 -1.04
CA PRO A 124 -10.65 -28.76 -1.14
C PRO A 124 -11.34 -29.06 -2.49
N PRO A 125 -10.90 -30.10 -3.22
CA PRO A 125 -11.44 -30.41 -4.54
C PRO A 125 -12.95 -30.37 -4.45
N SER A 126 -13.57 -29.58 -5.34
CA SER A 126 -15.01 -29.53 -5.51
C SER A 126 -15.57 -30.95 -5.38
N PRO A 127 -16.51 -31.23 -4.46
CA PRO A 127 -17.07 -32.56 -4.35
C PRO A 127 -17.64 -32.89 -5.72
N SER A 128 -17.00 -33.83 -6.40
CA SER A 128 -17.52 -34.43 -7.62
C SER A 128 -18.91 -34.91 -7.26
N ILE A 129 -19.94 -34.25 -7.78
CA ILE A 129 -21.30 -34.77 -7.74
C ILE A 129 -21.27 -35.99 -8.65
N SER A 130 -20.83 -37.13 -8.11
CA SER A 130 -21.17 -38.42 -8.67
C SER A 130 -22.69 -38.52 -8.58
N PRO A 131 -23.40 -38.77 -9.69
CA PRO A 131 -24.84 -39.00 -9.61
C PRO A 131 -25.08 -40.13 -8.59
N PRO A 132 -26.09 -40.00 -7.71
CA PRO A 132 -26.37 -41.03 -6.73
C PRO A 132 -26.56 -42.35 -7.48
N SER A 133 -25.94 -43.40 -6.97
CA SER A 133 -26.16 -44.74 -7.49
C SER A 133 -27.64 -45.09 -7.31
N PHE A 134 -28.23 -45.84 -8.24
CA PHE A 134 -29.67 -46.17 -8.22
C PHE A 134 -30.12 -46.81 -6.88
N LEU A 135 -29.19 -47.40 -6.13
CA LEU A 135 -29.43 -47.98 -4.80
C LEU A 135 -29.74 -46.94 -3.71
N ASP A 136 -29.23 -45.71 -3.82
CA ASP A 136 -29.51 -44.64 -2.85
C ASP A 136 -30.94 -44.09 -2.98
N ILE A 137 -31.51 -44.15 -4.20
CA ILE A 137 -32.88 -43.72 -4.49
C ILE A 137 -33.90 -44.75 -3.97
N VAL A 138 -33.60 -46.05 -4.10
CA VAL A 138 -34.51 -47.12 -3.66
C VAL A 138 -34.58 -47.20 -2.12
N SER A 139 -33.49 -46.92 -1.40
CA SER A 139 -33.50 -46.91 0.07
C SER A 139 -34.32 -45.76 0.67
N SER A 140 -34.52 -44.66 -0.06
CA SER A 140 -35.33 -43.52 0.41
C SER A 140 -36.83 -43.69 0.12
N ALA A 141 -37.20 -44.51 -0.88
CA ALA A 141 -38.59 -44.73 -1.27
C ALA A 141 -39.33 -45.81 -0.45
N CYS A 142 -38.63 -46.73 0.22
CA CYS A 142 -39.27 -47.78 1.03
C CYS A 142 -39.67 -47.34 2.46
N ILE A 143 -39.44 -46.08 2.84
CA ILE A 143 -39.84 -45.55 4.15
C ILE A 143 -40.82 -44.37 3.95
N SER A 144 -41.99 -44.70 3.44
CA SER A 144 -43.22 -43.93 3.66
C SER A 144 -44.19 -44.93 4.28
N SER A 145 -44.51 -44.91 5.57
CA SER A 145 -45.35 -43.93 6.30
C SER A 145 -45.76 -44.62 7.63
N PRO A 146 -46.61 -44.08 8.54
CA PRO A 146 -47.03 -42.69 8.80
C PRO A 146 -46.82 -42.30 10.29
N LEU A 147 -46.73 -41.00 10.59
CA LEU A 147 -47.38 -40.30 11.73
C LEU A 147 -46.58 -39.08 12.19
N LEU A 148 -47.33 -37.99 12.41
CA LEU A 148 -47.05 -36.76 13.17
C LEU A 148 -46.70 -35.48 12.38
N PRO A 149 -47.14 -34.31 12.91
CA PRO A 149 -47.94 -33.36 12.14
C PRO A 149 -47.18 -32.10 11.71
N ARG A 150 -47.77 -31.43 10.71
CA ARG A 150 -47.54 -30.04 10.26
C ARG A 150 -46.97 -29.13 11.36
N ARG A 151 -45.73 -28.64 11.16
CA ARG A 151 -45.32 -27.34 11.71
C ARG A 151 -45.00 -26.36 10.58
N ARG A 152 -45.96 -25.45 10.41
CA ARG A 152 -45.96 -24.26 9.59
C ARG A 152 -44.86 -23.34 10.10
N TYR A 153 -43.83 -23.05 9.29
CA TYR A 153 -43.00 -21.87 9.50
C TYR A 153 -43.22 -20.88 8.36
N THR A 154 -43.51 -19.67 8.83
CA THR A 154 -44.08 -18.51 8.17
C THR A 154 -43.14 -17.86 7.16
N PHE A 155 -43.72 -17.58 6.01
CA PHE A 155 -43.35 -16.55 5.05
C PHE A 155 -43.32 -15.16 5.73
N ILE A 156 -42.16 -14.49 5.74
CA ILE A 156 -41.98 -13.06 6.05
C ILE A 156 -40.91 -12.56 5.05
N ASP A 157 -41.30 -12.05 3.90
CA ASP A 157 -41.71 -10.67 3.56
C ASP A 157 -40.54 -9.89 2.93
N HIS A 158 -40.65 -9.66 1.62
CA HIS A 158 -39.62 -9.20 0.70
C HIS A 158 -39.76 -7.68 0.40
N SER A 159 -40.34 -6.90 1.32
CA SER A 159 -40.87 -5.56 1.05
C SER A 159 -40.11 -4.37 1.70
N ARG A 160 -38.89 -4.56 2.19
CA ARG A 160 -38.06 -3.43 2.69
C ARG A 160 -36.63 -3.49 2.19
N LEU A 161 -36.36 -2.93 1.01
CA LEU A 161 -35.11 -2.20 0.68
C LEU A 161 -35.13 -1.57 -0.72
N THR A 162 -36.31 -1.33 -1.30
CA THR A 162 -36.50 -0.45 -2.47
C THR A 162 -37.14 0.86 -2.03
N SER A 163 -36.45 1.63 -1.20
CA SER A 163 -36.86 2.96 -0.76
C SER A 163 -35.68 3.78 -0.22
N SER A 164 -34.64 3.94 -1.03
CA SER A 164 -33.71 5.07 -0.90
C SER A 164 -32.95 5.29 -2.21
N LEU A 165 -33.71 5.64 -3.26
CA LEU A 165 -33.20 6.25 -4.49
C LEU A 165 -34.01 7.55 -4.64
N ARG A 166 -33.31 8.67 -4.83
CA ARG A 166 -33.76 10.08 -4.89
C ARG A 166 -33.79 10.81 -3.54
N LEU A 167 -32.73 11.58 -3.29
CA LEU A 167 -32.82 13.01 -2.96
C LEU A 167 -31.40 13.63 -2.90
N ARG A 168 -31.27 14.82 -3.50
CA ARG A 168 -30.06 15.64 -3.78
C ARG A 168 -29.36 15.27 -5.09
N GLN A 169 -29.60 15.99 -6.20
CA GLN A 169 -29.21 17.39 -6.45
C GLN A 169 -27.78 17.68 -6.02
#